data_AF-A0A818UYI7-F1
#
_entry.id   AF-A0A818UYI7-F1
#
_cell.length_a   1.000
_cell.length_b   1.000
_cell.length_c   1.000
_cell.angle_alpha   90.00
_cell.angle_beta   90.00
_cell.angle_gamma   90.00
#
_symmetry.space_group_name_H-M   'P 1'
#
loop_
_entity.id
_entity.type
_entity.pdbx_description
1 polymer ?
#
loop_
_entity_poly.entity_id
_entity_poly.type
_entity_poly.pdbx_seq_one_letter_code
_entity_poly.pdbx_strand_id
1 'polypeptide(L)'
;MVTIVSHISNYFEQFNSSLTATFETSSHSHNVLSSTDKLPLSFYVFDFERYTDQMETLRDLRTYMIQRWHNSFFYALAYLFLIYTGQIYMKNKPRFELRLWLAAWNTFLAIFSIFGAMRVLPELIYVIYTHGMKYSICNNSNAFGVVGFWTWAFCFSKLPELIDTVFIVLRKQPLIFLHWYHHASVLIYCWFSYQDYSSTGRWFCGLNYVVHGIMYSYYALRAMKFRIPRWVAMIITILQLSQMIIGCYINLQAWQYKKNGEIRHQKPNFIIIDVMVELEIKQSQIPGAGCGLFTRIPIPKDSCVCIYTGKVLRTIDAIRLEDKSYLMRLGPQVYVDPCDDTTVLARYINDPRNRLLQNVIFDKRPDEQCAYIIAKRDIAAGEEIFADYGRWYWLKKTPTRLDKLPPR
;
A
#
# COMPACT_ATOMS: atom_id res chain seq x y z
N MET A 1 -17.55 20.05 1.60
CA MET A 1 -18.23 19.17 0.61
C MET A 1 -18.15 19.75 -0.80
N VAL A 2 -18.48 21.03 -1.02
CA VAL A 2 -18.37 21.71 -2.33
C VAL A 2 -16.93 21.72 -2.88
N THR A 3 -15.91 21.95 -2.05
CA THR A 3 -14.49 21.93 -2.45
C THR A 3 -13.97 20.54 -2.83
N ILE A 4 -14.57 19.48 -2.26
CA ILE A 4 -14.21 18.08 -2.55
C ILE A 4 -14.85 17.64 -3.87
N VAL A 5 -16.11 18.03 -4.10
CA VAL A 5 -16.81 17.75 -5.37
C VAL A 5 -16.17 18.51 -6.53
N SER A 6 -15.72 19.75 -6.33
CA SER A 6 -14.99 20.50 -7.37
C SER A 6 -13.62 19.90 -7.69
N HIS A 7 -12.90 19.38 -6.69
CA HIS A 7 -11.63 18.68 -6.93
C HIS A 7 -11.82 17.31 -7.59
N ILE A 8 -12.87 16.57 -7.26
CA ILE A 8 -13.23 15.33 -7.95
C ILE A 8 -13.62 15.62 -9.41
N SER A 9 -14.42 16.66 -9.68
CA SER A 9 -14.78 17.06 -11.04
C SER A 9 -13.56 17.40 -11.90
N ASN A 10 -12.63 18.20 -11.34
CA ASN A 10 -11.38 18.55 -12.02
C ASN A 10 -10.50 17.31 -12.28
N TYR A 11 -10.49 16.36 -11.35
CA TYR A 11 -9.75 15.09 -11.50
C TYR A 11 -10.31 14.23 -12.63
N PHE A 12 -11.64 14.17 -12.80
CA PHE A 12 -12.29 13.46 -13.90
C PHE A 12 -12.05 14.13 -15.27
N GLU A 13 -12.05 15.45 -15.33
CA GLU A 13 -11.71 16.18 -16.57
C GLU A 13 -10.25 15.96 -16.97
N GLN A 14 -9.33 15.97 -15.99
CA GLN A 14 -7.91 15.69 -16.23
C GLN A 14 -7.71 14.25 -16.71
N PHE A 15 -8.39 13.27 -16.10
CA PHE A 15 -8.38 11.86 -16.50
C PHE A 15 -8.88 11.64 -17.93
N ASN A 16 -9.96 12.34 -18.35
CA ASN A 16 -10.47 12.27 -19.73
C ASN A 16 -9.48 12.90 -20.73
N SER A 17 -8.82 14.01 -20.37
CA SER A 17 -7.82 14.64 -21.25
C SER A 17 -6.60 13.74 -21.47
N SER A 18 -6.14 13.03 -20.43
CA SER A 18 -5.01 12.09 -20.52
C SER A 18 -5.36 10.83 -21.33
N LEU A 19 -6.61 10.34 -21.24
CA LEU A 19 -7.10 9.25 -22.08
C LEU A 19 -7.13 9.63 -23.57
N THR A 20 -7.47 10.88 -23.88
CA THR A 20 -7.56 11.37 -25.26
C THR A 20 -6.16 11.60 -25.87
N ALA A 21 -5.22 12.14 -25.09
CA ALA A 21 -3.83 12.34 -25.51
C ALA A 21 -3.10 11.03 -25.85
N THR A 22 -3.42 9.94 -25.15
CA THR A 22 -2.82 8.61 -25.40
C THR A 22 -3.26 7.99 -26.74
N PHE A 23 -4.40 8.39 -27.29
CA PHE A 23 -4.88 7.87 -28.59
C PHE A 23 -4.24 8.58 -29.79
N GLU A 24 -3.89 9.86 -29.66
CA GLU A 24 -3.33 10.66 -30.77
C GLU A 24 -1.83 10.40 -31.02
N THR A 25 -1.06 9.99 -30.01
CA THR A 25 0.38 9.71 -30.17
C THR A 25 0.71 8.38 -30.87
N SER A 26 -0.28 7.63 -31.36
CA SER A 26 -0.06 6.34 -32.03
C SER A 26 0.31 6.42 -33.52
N SER A 27 0.37 7.61 -34.12
CA SER A 27 0.44 7.72 -35.59
C SER A 27 1.78 8.10 -36.22
N HIS A 28 2.80 8.63 -35.52
CA HIS A 28 4.06 9.03 -36.18
C HIS A 28 5.32 8.71 -35.37
N SER A 29 6.01 7.63 -35.77
CA SER A 29 7.44 7.57 -36.15
C SER A 29 8.03 6.19 -35.83
N HIS A 30 8.30 5.43 -36.88
CA HIS A 30 8.97 4.12 -36.85
C HIS A 30 10.50 4.26 -36.74
N ASN A 31 11.09 3.23 -36.13
CA ASN A 31 12.48 2.73 -36.21
C ASN A 31 13.45 3.22 -35.13
N VAL A 32 13.65 2.38 -34.09
CA VAL A 32 14.92 1.68 -33.76
C VAL A 32 14.66 0.65 -32.64
N LEU A 33 15.16 -0.58 -32.85
CA LEU A 33 15.25 -1.76 -31.96
C LEU A 33 13.96 -2.42 -31.43
N SER A 34 13.68 -3.58 -32.03
CA SER A 34 12.70 -4.58 -31.62
C SER A 34 13.28 -5.51 -30.55
N SER A 35 12.79 -5.41 -29.30
CA SER A 35 12.52 -6.54 -28.38
C SER A 35 12.18 -6.04 -26.97
N THR A 36 11.10 -5.25 -26.83
CA THR A 36 10.44 -5.08 -25.52
C THR A 36 9.11 -5.80 -25.58
N ASP A 37 9.06 -6.98 -24.96
CA ASP A 37 7.81 -7.58 -24.54
C ASP A 37 7.00 -6.50 -23.79
N LYS A 38 5.81 -6.21 -24.29
CA LYS A 38 4.89 -5.27 -23.65
C LYS A 38 4.58 -5.81 -22.26
N LEU A 39 5.19 -5.21 -21.24
CA LEU A 39 4.95 -5.56 -19.85
C LEU A 39 3.43 -5.49 -19.60
N PRO A 40 2.81 -6.49 -18.95
CA PRO A 40 1.36 -6.49 -18.75
C PRO A 40 0.92 -5.21 -18.04
N LEU A 41 -0.25 -4.67 -18.39
CA LEU A 41 -0.77 -3.40 -17.86
C LEU A 41 -0.76 -3.35 -16.32
N SER A 42 -0.89 -4.50 -15.65
CA SER A 42 -0.78 -4.65 -14.20
C SER A 42 0.55 -4.16 -13.61
N PHE A 43 1.63 -4.21 -14.39
CA PHE A 43 2.99 -3.82 -14.00
C PHE A 43 3.41 -2.43 -14.52
N TYR A 44 2.64 -1.83 -15.44
CA TYR A 44 2.88 -0.46 -15.88
C TYR A 44 2.42 0.51 -14.79
N VAL A 45 3.31 1.34 -14.25
CA VAL A 45 2.95 2.31 -13.20
C VAL A 45 2.52 3.62 -13.84
N PHE A 46 1.28 4.06 -13.60
CA PHE A 46 0.84 5.38 -14.07
C PHE A 46 1.46 6.49 -13.22
N ASP A 47 1.65 7.67 -13.81
CA ASP A 47 2.23 8.81 -13.09
C ASP A 47 1.41 9.21 -11.86
N PHE A 48 0.08 9.15 -11.91
CA PHE A 48 -0.76 9.42 -10.73
C PHE A 48 -0.61 8.36 -9.61
N GLU A 49 -0.17 7.14 -9.95
CA GLU A 49 0.07 6.05 -8.99
C GLU A 49 1.47 6.15 -8.37
N ARG A 50 2.45 6.61 -9.16
CA ARG A 50 3.86 6.83 -8.76
C ARG A 50 4.05 7.98 -7.77
N TYR A 51 3.12 8.94 -7.78
CA TYR A 51 3.27 10.25 -7.13
C TYR A 51 2.49 10.40 -5.81
N THR A 52 2.19 9.31 -5.10
CA THR A 52 1.50 9.37 -3.80
C THR A 52 2.25 10.17 -2.73
N ASP A 53 3.57 10.34 -2.88
CA ASP A 53 4.41 11.11 -1.95
C ASP A 53 4.86 12.49 -2.47
N GLN A 54 4.63 12.84 -3.75
CA GLN A 54 5.03 14.13 -4.35
C GLN A 54 3.87 15.12 -4.58
N MET A 55 2.62 14.65 -4.71
CA MET A 55 1.46 15.55 -4.66
C MET A 55 1.06 15.84 -3.21
N GLU A 56 1.38 17.05 -2.73
CA GLU A 56 1.06 17.56 -1.40
C GLU A 56 -0.41 17.26 -1.02
N THR A 57 -1.34 17.44 -1.96
CA THR A 57 -2.78 17.20 -1.75
C THR A 57 -3.18 15.75 -1.49
N LEU A 58 -2.59 14.77 -2.18
CA LEU A 58 -2.92 13.34 -1.98
C LEU A 58 -2.29 12.81 -0.69
N ARG A 59 -1.07 13.26 -0.39
CA ARG A 59 -0.41 13.01 0.89
C ARG A 59 -1.24 13.61 2.04
N ASP A 60 -1.71 14.84 1.90
CA ASP A 60 -2.56 15.50 2.88
C ASP A 60 -3.88 14.77 3.10
N LEU A 61 -4.53 14.26 2.05
CA LEU A 61 -5.77 13.48 2.16
C LEU A 61 -5.55 12.13 2.85
N ARG A 62 -4.43 11.46 2.56
CA ARG A 62 -4.04 10.21 3.21
C ARG A 62 -3.73 10.44 4.69
N THR A 63 -2.91 11.45 5.00
CA THR A 63 -2.59 11.87 6.36
C THR A 63 -3.85 12.33 7.10
N TYR A 64 -4.77 13.01 6.43
CA TYR A 64 -6.07 13.38 6.98
C TYR A 64 -6.89 12.16 7.40
N MET A 65 -7.00 11.14 6.54
CA MET A 65 -7.73 9.90 6.88
C MET A 65 -7.12 9.19 8.08
N ILE A 66 -5.79 9.15 8.18
CA ILE A 66 -5.07 8.50 9.30
C ILE A 66 -5.25 9.30 10.59
N GLN A 67 -5.03 10.61 10.57
CA GLN A 67 -5.12 11.46 11.77
C GLN A 67 -6.56 11.66 12.23
N ARG A 68 -7.51 11.65 11.28
CA ARG A 68 -8.94 11.91 11.55
C ARG A 68 -9.82 10.73 11.19
N TRP A 69 -9.36 9.51 11.47
CA TRP A 69 -10.13 8.29 11.26
C TRP A 69 -11.48 8.31 12.00
N HIS A 70 -11.54 8.98 13.16
CA HIS A 70 -12.74 9.19 13.97
C HIS A 70 -13.83 9.99 13.23
N ASN A 71 -13.49 10.74 12.18
CA ASN A 71 -14.47 11.43 11.34
C ASN A 71 -15.44 10.47 10.66
N SER A 72 -15.06 9.21 10.47
CA SER A 72 -15.96 8.16 9.96
C SER A 72 -17.23 7.99 10.80
N PHE A 73 -17.16 8.17 12.12
CA PHE A 73 -18.36 8.15 12.98
C PHE A 73 -19.29 9.32 12.70
N PHE A 74 -18.75 10.52 12.55
CA PHE A 74 -19.53 11.70 12.20
C PHE A 74 -20.18 11.54 10.82
N TYR A 75 -19.46 10.97 9.84
CA TYR A 75 -20.01 10.68 8.52
C TYR A 75 -21.11 9.61 8.57
N ALA A 76 -20.95 8.55 9.35
CA ALA A 76 -21.97 7.53 9.54
C ALA A 76 -23.23 8.10 10.22
N LEU A 77 -23.07 8.94 11.24
CA LEU A 77 -24.20 9.62 11.88
C LEU A 77 -24.93 10.57 10.92
N ALA A 78 -24.18 11.37 10.16
CA ALA A 78 -24.74 12.24 9.13
C ALA A 78 -25.48 11.42 8.05
N TYR A 79 -24.94 10.28 7.65
CA TYR A 79 -25.58 9.35 6.72
C TYR A 79 -26.92 8.81 7.26
N LEU A 80 -26.96 8.35 8.51
CA LEU A 80 -28.20 7.88 9.14
C LEU A 80 -29.25 9.00 9.25
N PHE A 81 -28.81 10.20 9.63
CA PHE A 81 -29.67 11.39 9.65
C PHE A 81 -30.23 11.70 8.25
N LEU A 82 -29.39 11.69 7.22
CA LEU A 82 -29.80 11.92 5.83
C LEU A 82 -30.81 10.88 5.34
N ILE A 83 -30.63 9.60 5.68
CA ILE A 83 -31.62 8.54 5.38
C ILE A 83 -32.96 8.88 6.03
N TYR A 84 -32.97 9.18 7.32
CA TYR A 84 -34.18 9.46 8.08
C TYR A 84 -34.92 10.69 7.51
N THR A 85 -34.21 11.81 7.33
CA THR A 85 -34.79 13.03 6.75
C THR A 85 -35.23 12.82 5.30
N GLY A 86 -34.47 12.05 4.52
CA GLY A 86 -34.76 11.76 3.12
C GLY A 86 -36.04 10.94 2.97
N GLN A 87 -36.27 9.94 3.84
CA GLN A 87 -37.50 9.16 3.86
C GLN A 87 -38.72 10.02 4.21
N ILE A 88 -38.61 10.92 5.20
CA ILE A 88 -39.68 11.86 5.57
C ILE A 88 -39.99 12.81 4.41
N TYR A 89 -38.95 13.43 3.83
CA TYR A 89 -39.08 14.35 2.71
C TYR A 89 -39.74 13.68 1.49
N MET A 90 -39.39 12.43 1.20
CA MET A 90 -39.94 11.68 0.09
C MET A 90 -41.37 11.18 0.34
N LYS A 91 -41.88 11.15 1.59
CA LYS A 91 -43.22 10.63 1.91
C LYS A 91 -44.29 11.26 1.01
N ASN A 92 -44.25 12.57 0.85
CA ASN A 92 -45.26 13.35 0.10
C ASN A 92 -44.88 13.66 -1.36
N LYS A 93 -43.76 13.11 -1.89
CA LYS A 93 -43.29 13.38 -3.26
C LYS A 93 -43.40 12.16 -4.17
N PRO A 94 -43.59 12.33 -5.49
CA PRO A 94 -43.51 11.21 -6.43
C PRO A 94 -42.09 10.62 -6.46
N ARG A 95 -41.97 9.38 -6.94
CA ARG A 95 -40.66 8.74 -7.16
C ARG A 95 -39.87 9.52 -8.21
N PHE A 96 -38.57 9.74 -7.99
CA PHE A 96 -37.73 10.37 -9.01
C PHE A 96 -37.25 9.36 -10.07
N GLU A 97 -37.23 9.76 -11.33
CA GLU A 97 -36.71 8.96 -12.45
C GLU A 97 -35.22 9.24 -12.70
N LEU A 98 -34.36 8.84 -11.75
CA LEU A 98 -32.91 9.10 -11.79
C LEU A 98 -32.13 8.07 -12.60
N ARG A 99 -32.72 7.51 -13.66
CA ARG A 99 -32.19 6.31 -14.32
C ARG A 99 -30.86 6.55 -15.02
N LEU A 100 -30.72 7.67 -15.72
CA LEU A 100 -29.46 8.05 -16.38
C LEU A 100 -28.35 8.26 -15.35
N TRP A 101 -28.63 9.03 -14.31
CA TRP A 101 -27.70 9.30 -13.20
C TRP A 101 -27.28 8.02 -12.47
N LEU A 102 -28.24 7.12 -12.22
CA LEU A 102 -27.97 5.82 -11.62
C LEU A 102 -27.09 4.96 -12.54
N ALA A 103 -27.34 4.95 -13.85
CA ALA A 103 -26.50 4.22 -14.79
C ALA A 103 -25.07 4.78 -14.82
N ALA A 104 -24.92 6.11 -14.94
CA ALA A 104 -23.61 6.77 -14.93
C ALA A 104 -22.84 6.50 -13.63
N TRP A 105 -23.52 6.60 -12.49
CA TRP A 105 -22.94 6.31 -11.17
C TRP A 105 -22.44 4.87 -11.03
N ASN A 106 -23.29 3.89 -11.39
CA ASN A 106 -22.90 2.48 -11.35
C ASN A 106 -21.77 2.17 -12.34
N THR A 107 -21.77 2.78 -13.53
CA THR A 107 -20.68 2.63 -14.50
C THR A 107 -19.37 3.19 -13.94
N PHE A 108 -19.41 4.36 -13.30
CA PHE A 108 -18.24 4.92 -12.65
C PHE A 108 -17.67 3.99 -11.56
N LEU A 109 -18.52 3.52 -10.64
CA LEU A 109 -18.08 2.60 -9.59
C LEU A 109 -17.59 1.25 -10.14
N ALA A 110 -18.17 0.78 -11.25
CA ALA A 110 -17.70 -0.41 -11.94
C ALA A 110 -16.29 -0.22 -12.51
N ILE A 111 -16.06 0.87 -13.26
CA ILE A 111 -14.73 1.20 -13.81
C ILE A 111 -13.71 1.35 -12.67
N PHE A 112 -14.03 2.15 -11.66
CA PHE A 112 -13.17 2.31 -10.48
C PHE A 112 -12.80 0.97 -9.85
N SER A 113 -13.78 0.09 -9.65
CA SER A 113 -13.54 -1.21 -9.01
C SER A 113 -12.77 -2.19 -9.90
N ILE A 114 -12.99 -2.17 -11.21
CA ILE A 114 -12.26 -3.01 -12.16
C ILE A 114 -10.79 -2.57 -12.23
N PHE A 115 -10.52 -1.26 -12.30
CA PHE A 115 -9.15 -0.74 -12.27
C PHE A 115 -8.46 -1.09 -10.93
N GLY A 116 -9.16 -0.90 -9.80
CA GLY A 116 -8.65 -1.32 -8.49
C GLY A 116 -8.34 -2.82 -8.43
N ALA A 117 -9.20 -3.67 -8.99
CA ALA A 117 -8.97 -5.11 -9.07
C ALA A 117 -7.75 -5.45 -9.92
N MET A 118 -7.60 -4.83 -11.09
CA MET A 118 -6.46 -5.04 -11.99
C MET A 118 -5.11 -4.66 -11.36
N ARG A 119 -5.13 -3.80 -10.33
CA ARG A 119 -3.93 -3.33 -9.63
C ARG A 119 -3.62 -4.12 -8.37
N VAL A 120 -4.63 -4.47 -7.59
CA VAL A 120 -4.45 -5.16 -6.30
C VAL A 120 -4.41 -6.68 -6.48
N LEU A 121 -5.21 -7.25 -7.37
CA LEU A 121 -5.35 -8.70 -7.48
C LEU A 121 -4.06 -9.41 -7.97
N PRO A 122 -3.31 -8.89 -8.98
CA PRO A 122 -2.07 -9.53 -9.40
C PRO A 122 -1.00 -9.54 -8.32
N GLU A 123 -0.87 -8.48 -7.53
CA GLU A 123 0.05 -8.45 -6.37
C GLU A 123 -0.36 -9.49 -5.33
N LEU A 124 -1.65 -9.58 -5.01
CA LEU A 124 -2.15 -10.54 -4.05
C LEU A 124 -1.82 -11.98 -4.47
N ILE A 125 -2.10 -12.32 -5.74
CA ILE A 125 -1.78 -13.64 -6.30
C ILE A 125 -0.27 -13.89 -6.28
N TYR A 126 0.54 -12.91 -6.68
CA TYR A 126 1.99 -13.01 -6.69
C TYR A 126 2.54 -13.29 -5.29
N VAL A 127 2.10 -12.53 -4.28
CA VAL A 127 2.55 -12.69 -2.89
C VAL A 127 2.18 -14.06 -2.33
N ILE A 128 0.96 -14.54 -2.59
CA ILE A 128 0.52 -15.86 -2.15
C ILE A 128 1.38 -16.95 -2.80
N TYR A 129 1.63 -16.84 -4.10
CA TYR A 129 2.38 -17.85 -4.85
C TYR A 129 3.86 -17.91 -4.46
N THR A 130 4.49 -16.76 -4.22
CA THR A 130 5.93 -16.66 -3.99
C THR A 130 6.32 -16.78 -2.52
N HIS A 131 5.54 -16.17 -1.60
CA HIS A 131 5.89 -16.07 -0.19
C HIS A 131 4.94 -16.87 0.72
N GLY A 132 3.85 -17.42 0.16
CA GLY A 132 2.88 -18.24 0.88
C GLY A 132 1.84 -17.45 1.67
N MET A 133 0.84 -18.17 2.20
CA MET A 133 -0.32 -17.61 2.89
C MET A 133 0.03 -16.78 4.12
N LYS A 134 0.96 -17.26 4.95
CA LYS A 134 1.39 -16.56 6.17
C LYS A 134 1.94 -15.16 5.85
N TYR A 135 2.79 -15.05 4.84
CA TYR A 135 3.36 -13.77 4.45
C TYR A 135 2.28 -12.80 3.95
N SER A 136 1.34 -13.27 3.13
CA SER A 136 0.21 -12.45 2.66
C SER A 136 -0.69 -11.90 3.78
N ILE A 137 -0.75 -12.60 4.92
CA ILE A 137 -1.60 -12.24 6.06
C ILE A 137 -0.85 -11.36 7.06
N CYS A 138 0.47 -11.49 7.16
CA CYS A 138 1.26 -10.86 8.23
C CYS A 138 2.06 -9.64 7.75
N ASN A 139 2.36 -9.53 6.46
CA ASN A 139 3.14 -8.41 5.94
C ASN A 139 2.23 -7.22 5.60
N ASN A 140 2.66 -5.99 5.84
CA ASN A 140 1.92 -4.77 5.48
C ASN A 140 2.33 -4.20 4.10
N SER A 141 2.88 -5.02 3.19
CA SER A 141 3.38 -4.60 1.88
C SER A 141 2.38 -3.80 1.02
N ASN A 142 1.10 -4.09 1.18
CA ASN A 142 -0.02 -3.45 0.49
C ASN A 142 -0.29 -2.00 0.89
N ALA A 143 0.40 -1.48 1.91
CA ALA A 143 0.26 -0.11 2.38
C ALA A 143 0.94 0.93 1.47
N PHE A 144 1.78 0.51 0.53
CA PHE A 144 2.68 1.40 -0.22
C PHE A 144 2.69 1.10 -1.72
N GLY A 145 3.28 2.01 -2.50
CA GLY A 145 3.33 1.95 -3.96
C GLY A 145 1.96 1.99 -4.61
N VAL A 146 1.86 1.39 -5.80
CA VAL A 146 0.60 1.32 -6.57
C VAL A 146 -0.51 0.67 -5.75
N VAL A 147 -0.22 -0.44 -5.08
CA VAL A 147 -1.21 -1.15 -4.23
C VAL A 147 -1.62 -0.30 -3.03
N GLY A 148 -0.70 0.48 -2.45
CA GLY A 148 -0.98 1.44 -1.38
C GLY A 148 -1.94 2.54 -1.78
N PHE A 149 -1.75 3.11 -2.98
CA PHE A 149 -2.69 4.08 -3.56
C PHE A 149 -4.09 3.46 -3.71
N TRP A 150 -4.17 2.27 -4.31
CA TRP A 150 -5.46 1.61 -4.54
C TRP A 150 -6.11 1.11 -3.24
N THR A 151 -5.33 0.83 -2.20
CA THR A 151 -5.84 0.53 -0.84
C THR A 151 -6.38 1.79 -0.17
N TRP A 152 -5.70 2.93 -0.31
CA TRP A 152 -6.22 4.22 0.15
C TRP A 152 -7.52 4.58 -0.57
N ALA A 153 -7.53 4.50 -1.90
CA ALA A 153 -8.68 4.81 -2.73
C ALA A 153 -9.87 3.91 -2.38
N PHE A 154 -9.62 2.64 -2.05
CA PHE A 154 -10.62 1.70 -1.55
C PHE A 154 -11.27 2.18 -0.24
N CYS A 155 -10.45 2.54 0.75
CA CYS A 155 -10.96 3.01 2.04
C CYS A 155 -11.72 4.33 1.88
N PHE A 156 -11.26 5.20 0.97
CA PHE A 156 -11.93 6.45 0.65
C PHE A 156 -13.25 6.23 -0.09
N SER A 157 -13.34 5.25 -1.01
CA SER A 157 -14.53 4.98 -1.84
C SER A 157 -15.79 4.67 -1.03
N LYS A 158 -15.64 4.18 0.21
CA LYS A 158 -16.77 3.89 1.10
C LYS A 158 -17.62 5.11 1.42
N LEU A 159 -17.05 6.31 1.35
CA LEU A 159 -17.79 7.56 1.55
C LEU A 159 -18.65 7.90 0.30
N PRO A 160 -18.11 7.94 -0.93
CA PRO A 160 -18.92 8.04 -2.15
C PRO A 160 -19.99 6.94 -2.28
N GLU A 161 -19.70 5.68 -1.91
CA GLU A 161 -20.64 4.55 -1.98
C GLU A 161 -21.95 4.80 -1.20
N LEU A 162 -21.97 5.72 -0.22
CA LEU A 162 -23.20 6.12 0.50
C LEU A 162 -24.27 6.74 -0.41
N ILE A 163 -23.87 7.25 -1.59
CA ILE A 163 -24.78 7.79 -2.60
C ILE A 163 -25.73 6.71 -3.14
N ASP A 164 -25.35 5.42 -3.08
CA ASP A 164 -26.23 4.31 -3.46
C ASP A 164 -27.54 4.32 -2.66
N THR A 165 -27.43 4.58 -1.36
CA THR A 165 -28.60 4.67 -0.48
C THR A 165 -29.45 5.91 -0.80
N VAL A 166 -28.82 7.03 -1.19
CA VAL A 166 -29.53 8.23 -1.62
C VAL A 166 -30.40 7.92 -2.85
N PHE A 167 -29.86 7.20 -3.84
CA PHE A 167 -30.64 6.77 -5.00
C PHE A 167 -31.80 5.85 -4.62
N ILE A 168 -31.63 4.95 -3.64
CA ILE A 168 -32.71 4.07 -3.15
C ILE A 168 -33.84 4.90 -2.53
N VAL A 169 -33.50 5.85 -1.65
CA VAL A 169 -34.48 6.71 -0.96
C VAL A 169 -35.23 7.61 -1.96
N LEU A 170 -34.52 8.29 -2.87
CA LEU A 170 -35.13 9.16 -3.88
C LEU A 170 -36.03 8.41 -4.88
N ARG A 171 -35.75 7.11 -5.12
CA ARG A 171 -36.56 6.25 -5.98
C ARG A 171 -37.68 5.52 -5.25
N LYS A 172 -37.85 5.77 -3.94
CA LYS A 172 -38.83 5.07 -3.07
C LYS A 172 -38.70 3.54 -3.14
N GLN A 173 -37.48 3.04 -3.24
CA GLN A 173 -37.22 1.59 -3.18
C GLN A 173 -37.12 1.14 -1.71
N PRO A 174 -37.48 -0.12 -1.39
CA PRO A 174 -37.39 -0.62 -0.02
C PRO A 174 -35.94 -0.61 0.46
N LEU A 175 -35.65 0.20 1.48
CA LEU A 175 -34.34 0.26 2.12
C LEU A 175 -34.25 -0.84 3.18
N ILE A 176 -33.57 -1.94 2.85
CA ILE A 176 -33.37 -3.07 3.75
C ILE A 176 -32.32 -2.77 4.82
N PHE A 177 -32.48 -3.39 6.00
CA PHE A 177 -31.54 -3.24 7.12
C PHE A 177 -30.09 -3.53 6.74
N LEU A 178 -29.87 -4.67 6.06
CA LEU A 178 -28.55 -5.14 5.68
C LEU A 178 -27.78 -4.09 4.86
N HIS A 179 -28.44 -3.34 3.99
CA HIS A 179 -27.80 -2.36 3.11
C HIS A 179 -27.23 -1.18 3.90
N TRP A 180 -28.08 -0.46 4.65
CA TRP A 180 -27.62 0.74 5.36
C TRP A 180 -26.67 0.40 6.50
N TYR A 181 -26.90 -0.73 7.18
CA TYR A 181 -26.00 -1.22 8.23
C TYR A 181 -24.63 -1.58 7.66
N HIS A 182 -24.59 -2.28 6.52
CA HIS A 182 -23.34 -2.61 5.84
C HIS A 182 -22.59 -1.34 5.44
N HIS A 183 -23.21 -0.40 4.72
CA HIS A 183 -22.54 0.84 4.28
C HIS A 183 -21.99 1.69 5.43
N ALA A 184 -22.73 1.80 6.54
CA ALA A 184 -22.25 2.51 7.73
C ALA A 184 -21.08 1.78 8.41
N SER A 185 -21.20 0.47 8.62
CA SER A 185 -20.18 -0.32 9.31
C SER A 185 -18.88 -0.45 8.50
N VAL A 186 -18.96 -0.69 7.19
CA VAL A 186 -17.74 -0.80 6.35
C VAL A 186 -17.03 0.53 6.19
N LEU A 187 -17.74 1.66 6.22
CA LEU A 187 -17.12 2.99 6.25
C LEU A 187 -16.27 3.18 7.51
N ILE A 188 -16.86 2.93 8.69
CA ILE A 188 -16.15 3.05 9.97
C ILE A 188 -14.98 2.07 10.01
N TYR A 189 -15.22 0.81 9.63
CA TYR A 189 -14.21 -0.23 9.62
C TYR A 189 -13.03 0.13 8.71
N CYS A 190 -13.28 0.53 7.46
CA CYS A 190 -12.20 0.85 6.52
C CYS A 190 -11.34 2.03 7.01
N TRP A 191 -11.95 3.06 7.58
CA TRP A 191 -11.20 4.22 8.09
C TRP A 191 -10.41 3.89 9.36
N PHE A 192 -11.01 3.11 10.26
CA PHE A 192 -10.32 2.62 11.46
C PHE A 192 -9.18 1.65 11.14
N SER A 193 -9.38 0.70 10.22
CA SER A 193 -8.34 -0.28 9.86
C SER A 193 -7.23 0.32 9.00
N TYR A 194 -7.49 1.41 8.28
CA TYR A 194 -6.49 2.08 7.45
C TYR A 194 -5.37 2.73 8.28
N GLN A 195 -5.69 3.33 9.44
CA GLN A 195 -4.66 3.94 10.31
C GLN A 195 -3.68 2.92 10.90
N ASP A 196 -4.12 1.68 11.09
CA ASP A 196 -3.29 0.59 11.62
C ASP A 196 -2.57 -0.19 10.51
N TYR A 197 -2.77 0.23 9.25
CA TYR A 197 -2.16 -0.39 8.07
C TYR A 197 -2.31 -1.91 8.05
N SER A 198 -3.52 -2.40 8.34
CA SER A 198 -3.76 -3.83 8.49
C SER A 198 -3.33 -4.61 7.23
N SER A 199 -2.41 -5.56 7.41
CA SER A 199 -1.91 -6.50 6.40
C SER A 199 -3.02 -7.27 5.71
N THR A 200 -4.05 -7.66 6.48
CA THR A 200 -5.24 -8.36 5.99
C THR A 200 -6.04 -7.52 5.00
N GLY A 201 -5.86 -6.19 5.01
CA GLY A 201 -6.53 -5.24 4.12
C GLY A 201 -6.35 -5.57 2.64
N ARG A 202 -5.22 -6.17 2.24
CA ARG A 202 -4.97 -6.59 0.86
C ARG A 202 -6.01 -7.60 0.34
N TRP A 203 -6.37 -8.57 1.18
CA TRP A 203 -7.33 -9.62 0.84
C TRP A 203 -8.73 -9.02 0.73
N PHE A 204 -9.11 -8.18 1.71
CA PHE A 204 -10.39 -7.49 1.70
C PHE A 204 -10.53 -6.54 0.51
N CYS A 205 -9.52 -5.73 0.21
CA CYS A 205 -9.53 -4.81 -0.94
C CYS A 205 -9.62 -5.58 -2.25
N GLY A 206 -8.73 -6.56 -2.47
CA GLY A 206 -8.67 -7.31 -3.72
C GLY A 206 -9.97 -8.06 -4.02
N LEU A 207 -10.51 -8.79 -3.04
CA LEU A 207 -11.77 -9.52 -3.20
C LEU A 207 -12.96 -8.57 -3.40
N ASN A 208 -13.02 -7.48 -2.62
CA ASN A 208 -14.14 -6.54 -2.73
C ASN A 208 -14.10 -5.80 -4.07
N TYR A 209 -12.93 -5.40 -4.58
CA TYR A 209 -12.81 -4.79 -5.89
C TYR A 209 -13.33 -5.69 -7.02
N VAL A 210 -12.99 -6.99 -6.98
CA VAL A 210 -13.51 -7.96 -7.97
C VAL A 210 -15.03 -8.07 -7.87
N VAL A 211 -15.57 -8.31 -6.67
CA VAL A 211 -17.01 -8.48 -6.48
C VAL A 211 -17.79 -7.21 -6.81
N HIS A 212 -17.30 -6.04 -6.40
CA HIS A 212 -17.92 -4.75 -6.72
C HIS A 212 -17.81 -4.41 -8.21
N GLY A 213 -16.71 -4.74 -8.88
CA GLY A 213 -16.59 -4.59 -10.33
C GLY A 213 -17.71 -5.35 -11.07
N ILE A 214 -17.97 -6.60 -10.66
CA ILE A 214 -19.05 -7.43 -11.23
C ILE A 214 -20.44 -6.89 -10.84
N MET A 215 -20.65 -6.59 -9.56
CA MET A 215 -21.94 -6.12 -9.03
C MET A 215 -22.38 -4.79 -9.66
N TYR A 216 -21.49 -3.79 -9.69
CA TYR A 216 -21.81 -2.48 -10.25
C TYR A 216 -21.96 -2.54 -11.78
N SER A 217 -21.19 -3.39 -12.47
CA SER A 217 -21.42 -3.66 -13.90
C SER A 217 -22.82 -4.21 -14.16
N TYR A 218 -23.27 -5.15 -13.33
CA TYR A 218 -24.64 -5.69 -13.40
C TYR A 218 -25.69 -4.58 -13.15
N TYR A 219 -25.52 -3.73 -12.14
CA TYR A 219 -26.45 -2.64 -11.87
C TYR A 219 -26.46 -1.57 -12.97
N ALA A 220 -25.31 -1.24 -13.56
CA ALA A 220 -25.21 -0.33 -14.69
C ALA A 220 -25.99 -0.87 -15.91
N LEU A 221 -25.77 -2.14 -16.27
CA LEU A 221 -26.47 -2.80 -17.37
C LEU A 221 -27.99 -2.88 -17.12
N ARG A 222 -28.42 -3.18 -15.88
CA ARG A 222 -29.84 -3.15 -15.50
C ARG A 222 -30.42 -1.75 -15.58
N ALA A 223 -29.69 -0.73 -15.13
CA ALA A 223 -30.08 0.67 -15.26
C ALA A 223 -30.19 1.07 -16.75
N MET A 224 -29.40 0.49 -17.65
CA MET A 224 -29.49 0.69 -19.10
C MET A 224 -30.60 -0.13 -19.81
N LYS A 225 -31.49 -0.82 -19.07
CA LYS A 225 -32.62 -1.63 -19.60
C LYS A 225 -32.19 -2.91 -20.33
N PHE A 226 -30.94 -3.35 -20.19
CA PHE A 226 -30.55 -4.67 -20.68
C PHE A 226 -31.26 -5.78 -19.88
N ARG A 227 -31.80 -6.76 -20.59
CA ARG A 227 -32.45 -7.94 -19.99
C ARG A 227 -31.41 -8.96 -19.57
N ILE A 228 -30.83 -8.77 -18.39
CA ILE A 228 -29.87 -9.72 -17.81
C ILE A 228 -30.64 -10.88 -17.15
N PRO A 229 -30.28 -12.14 -17.41
CA PRO A 229 -30.94 -13.29 -16.82
C PRO A 229 -30.73 -13.37 -15.30
N ARG A 230 -31.70 -13.99 -14.61
CA ARG A 230 -31.73 -14.04 -13.13
C ARG A 230 -30.57 -14.82 -12.51
N TRP A 231 -30.00 -15.80 -13.23
CA TRP A 231 -28.87 -16.59 -12.74
C TRP A 231 -27.62 -15.74 -12.49
N VAL A 232 -27.42 -14.66 -13.26
CA VAL A 232 -26.30 -13.73 -13.04
C VAL A 232 -26.43 -13.05 -11.68
N ALA A 233 -27.64 -12.64 -11.30
CA ALA A 233 -27.88 -12.05 -9.99
C ALA A 233 -27.59 -13.06 -8.85
N MET A 234 -27.93 -14.34 -9.05
CA MET A 234 -27.61 -15.38 -8.07
C MET A 234 -26.11 -15.60 -7.93
N ILE A 235 -25.36 -15.60 -9.04
CA ILE A 235 -23.88 -15.69 -9.00
C ILE A 235 -23.30 -14.52 -8.21
N ILE A 236 -23.78 -13.29 -8.43
CA ILE A 236 -23.32 -12.12 -7.68
C ILE A 236 -23.56 -12.31 -6.18
N THR A 237 -24.74 -12.79 -5.78
CA THR A 237 -25.03 -13.06 -4.36
C THR A 237 -24.10 -14.13 -3.78
N ILE A 238 -23.80 -15.19 -4.53
CA ILE A 238 -22.87 -16.25 -4.12
C ILE A 238 -21.46 -15.68 -3.94
N LEU A 239 -21.00 -14.86 -4.87
CA LEU A 239 -19.70 -14.16 -4.78
C LEU A 239 -19.65 -13.19 -3.59
N GLN A 240 -20.75 -12.50 -3.31
CA GLN A 240 -20.86 -11.61 -2.15
C GLN A 240 -20.84 -12.35 -0.82
N LEU A 241 -21.40 -13.55 -0.76
CA LEU A 241 -21.35 -14.37 0.45
C LEU A 241 -19.97 -15.02 0.61
N SER A 242 -19.34 -15.48 -0.48
CA SER A 242 -18.03 -16.10 -0.43
C SER A 242 -16.94 -15.12 0.00
N GLN A 243 -16.98 -13.84 -0.42
CA GLN A 243 -16.03 -12.83 0.07
C GLN A 243 -16.10 -12.66 1.59
N MET A 244 -17.29 -12.77 2.20
CA MET A 244 -17.44 -12.64 3.65
C MET A 244 -16.86 -13.85 4.37
N ILE A 245 -17.10 -15.06 3.85
CA ILE A 245 -16.53 -16.31 4.40
C ILE A 245 -15.00 -16.28 4.34
N ILE A 246 -14.44 -15.90 3.18
CA ILE A 246 -12.99 -15.78 3.00
C ILE A 246 -12.42 -14.69 3.94
N GLY A 247 -13.08 -13.54 4.05
CA GLY A 247 -12.68 -12.47 4.96
C GLY A 247 -12.65 -12.93 6.43
N CYS A 248 -13.67 -13.65 6.89
CA CYS A 248 -13.69 -14.25 8.23
C CYS A 248 -12.53 -15.23 8.43
N TYR A 249 -12.27 -16.11 7.45
CA TYR A 249 -11.16 -17.06 7.50
C TYR A 249 -9.80 -16.35 7.63
N ILE A 250 -9.55 -15.31 6.81
CA ILE A 250 -8.30 -14.54 6.85
C ILE A 250 -8.11 -13.85 8.21
N ASN A 251 -9.16 -13.26 8.77
CA ASN A 251 -9.08 -12.65 10.10
C ASN A 251 -8.83 -13.67 11.22
N LEU A 252 -9.43 -14.86 11.14
CA LEU A 252 -9.16 -15.96 12.09
C LEU A 252 -7.70 -16.41 12.01
N GLN A 253 -7.16 -16.55 10.80
CA GLN A 253 -5.74 -16.88 10.60
C GLN A 253 -4.82 -15.79 11.16
N ALA A 254 -5.11 -14.51 10.87
CA ALA A 254 -4.36 -13.39 11.42
C ALA A 254 -4.37 -13.40 12.96
N TRP A 255 -5.52 -13.68 13.58
CA TRP A 255 -5.64 -13.80 15.02
C TRP A 255 -4.83 -14.99 15.59
N GLN A 256 -4.86 -16.14 14.92
CA GLN A 256 -4.07 -17.32 15.32
C GLN A 256 -2.56 -17.02 15.26
N TYR A 257 -2.06 -16.43 14.17
CA TYR A 257 -0.66 -16.05 14.06
C TYR A 257 -0.25 -14.99 15.09
N LYS A 258 -1.14 -14.04 15.40
CA LYS A 258 -0.92 -13.07 16.48
C LYS A 258 -0.82 -13.74 17.84
N LYS A 259 -1.70 -14.69 18.15
CA LYS A 259 -1.70 -15.44 19.42
C LYS A 259 -0.44 -16.29 19.59
N ASN A 260 0.07 -16.87 18.50
CA ASN A 260 1.29 -17.68 18.51
C ASN A 260 2.58 -16.85 18.58
N GLY A 261 2.49 -15.51 18.63
CA GLY A 261 3.66 -14.63 18.66
C GLY A 261 4.37 -14.50 17.30
N GLU A 262 3.75 -14.97 16.22
CA GLU A 262 4.30 -14.95 14.87
C GLU A 262 4.08 -13.61 14.16
N ILE A 263 3.15 -12.78 14.68
CA ILE A 263 2.93 -11.39 14.26
C ILE A 263 3.39 -10.46 15.39
N ARG A 264 4.57 -9.86 15.24
CA ARG A 264 4.96 -8.68 16.03
C ARG A 264 4.35 -7.45 15.35
N HIS A 265 3.74 -6.56 16.13
CA HIS A 265 3.13 -5.32 15.65
C HIS A 265 4.09 -4.57 14.71
N GLN A 266 3.84 -4.61 13.40
CA GLN A 266 4.47 -3.68 12.46
C GLN A 266 3.71 -2.35 12.60
N LYS A 267 4.25 -1.44 13.41
CA LYS A 267 3.78 -0.06 13.43
C LYS A 267 4.11 0.59 12.08
N PRO A 268 3.28 1.53 11.62
CA PRO A 268 3.38 2.05 10.28
C PRO A 268 4.25 3.30 10.27
N ASN A 269 5.54 3.15 10.16
CA ASN A 269 6.37 4.23 9.66
C ASN A 269 7.49 3.60 8.85
N PHE A 270 7.64 4.07 7.62
CA PHE A 270 8.67 3.74 6.63
C PHE A 270 8.30 2.76 5.51
N ILE A 271 8.32 3.36 4.32
CA ILE A 271 8.07 2.88 2.96
C ILE A 271 9.05 1.77 2.60
N ILE A 272 8.70 0.49 2.71
CA ILE A 272 9.69 -0.58 2.47
C ILE A 272 9.61 -1.21 1.07
N ILE A 273 8.47 -1.15 0.40
CA ILE A 273 8.16 -2.21 -0.58
C ILE A 273 8.49 -1.87 -2.04
N ASP A 274 8.47 -0.60 -2.45
CA ASP A 274 8.78 -0.27 -3.84
C ASP A 274 10.27 -0.40 -4.17
N VAL A 275 11.17 -0.27 -3.18
CA VAL A 275 12.60 -0.27 -3.45
C VAL A 275 13.19 -1.69 -3.41
N MET A 276 12.70 -2.60 -2.56
CA MET A 276 13.30 -3.94 -2.40
C MET A 276 13.24 -4.84 -3.66
N VAL A 277 12.24 -4.65 -4.54
CA VAL A 277 12.10 -5.43 -5.80
C VAL A 277 13.09 -4.96 -6.88
N GLU A 278 13.75 -3.83 -6.67
CA GLU A 278 14.59 -3.18 -7.65
C GLU A 278 16.03 -2.97 -7.17
N LEU A 279 16.40 -3.56 -6.04
CA LEU A 279 17.78 -3.62 -5.58
C LEU A 279 18.49 -4.85 -6.15
N GLU A 280 19.77 -4.68 -6.45
CA GLU A 280 20.62 -5.76 -6.94
C GLU A 280 21.97 -5.79 -6.23
N ILE A 281 22.53 -6.98 -6.12
CA ILE A 281 23.84 -7.20 -5.53
C ILE A 281 24.86 -7.27 -6.66
N LYS A 282 25.87 -6.40 -6.62
CA LYS A 282 26.98 -6.38 -7.58
C LYS A 282 28.30 -6.26 -6.82
N GLN A 283 29.43 -6.35 -7.51
CA GLN A 283 30.73 -6.02 -6.92
C GLN A 283 30.73 -4.56 -6.45
N SER A 284 31.13 -4.32 -5.20
CA SER A 284 31.18 -2.95 -4.64
C SER A 284 32.22 -2.10 -5.38
N GLN A 285 31.93 -0.81 -5.48
CA GLN A 285 32.85 0.21 -5.94
C GLN A 285 33.97 0.49 -4.93
N ILE A 286 33.82 0.04 -3.67
CA ILE A 286 34.86 0.16 -2.65
C ILE A 286 35.87 -0.98 -2.80
N PRO A 287 37.16 -0.69 -3.04
CA PRO A 287 38.19 -1.72 -3.16
C PRO A 287 38.28 -2.59 -1.91
N GLY A 288 38.16 -3.91 -2.09
CA GLY A 288 38.27 -4.89 -1.00
C GLY A 288 37.03 -5.02 -0.10
N ALA A 289 35.91 -4.35 -0.41
CA ALA A 289 34.66 -4.47 0.36
C ALA A 289 33.81 -5.71 -0.02
N GLY A 290 34.10 -6.36 -1.15
CA GLY A 290 33.31 -7.49 -1.65
C GLY A 290 32.08 -7.01 -2.42
N CYS A 291 30.91 -7.58 -2.11
CA CYS A 291 29.66 -7.20 -2.74
C CYS A 291 29.09 -5.89 -2.17
N GLY A 292 28.36 -5.14 -3.00
CA GLY A 292 27.63 -3.93 -2.67
C GLY A 292 26.16 -4.02 -3.11
N LEU A 293 25.32 -3.17 -2.53
CA LEU A 293 23.90 -3.07 -2.86
C LEU A 293 23.65 -1.88 -3.80
N PHE A 294 23.01 -2.12 -4.94
CA PHE A 294 22.75 -1.12 -5.97
C PHE A 294 21.25 -1.00 -6.22
N THR A 295 20.81 0.17 -6.67
CA THR A 295 19.42 0.38 -7.12
C THR A 295 19.30 0.32 -8.65
N ARG A 296 18.25 -0.29 -9.18
CA ARG A 296 17.94 -0.30 -10.62
C ARG A 296 17.11 0.90 -11.07
N ILE A 297 16.49 1.60 -10.13
CA ILE A 297 15.68 2.81 -10.36
C ILE A 297 16.16 3.98 -9.53
N PRO A 298 15.78 5.21 -9.91
CA PRO A 298 15.94 6.35 -9.03
C PRO A 298 15.13 6.17 -7.73
N ILE A 299 15.76 6.43 -6.59
CA ILE A 299 15.14 6.43 -5.26
C ILE A 299 15.05 7.90 -4.78
N PRO A 300 13.85 8.43 -4.51
CA PRO A 300 13.72 9.77 -3.96
C PRO A 300 14.30 9.91 -2.55
N LYS A 301 14.71 11.13 -2.21
CA LYS A 301 15.07 11.50 -0.85
C LYS A 301 13.95 11.14 0.14
N ASP A 302 14.33 10.75 1.35
CA ASP A 302 13.45 10.37 2.46
C ASP A 302 12.63 9.09 2.24
N SER A 303 12.77 8.42 1.09
CA SER A 303 12.24 7.08 0.86
C SER A 303 12.99 6.04 1.68
N CYS A 304 12.28 5.01 2.15
CA CYS A 304 12.93 3.85 2.74
C CYS A 304 13.31 2.85 1.63
N VAL A 305 14.57 2.47 1.63
CA VAL A 305 15.24 1.69 0.60
C VAL A 305 15.08 0.19 0.86
N CYS A 306 15.30 -0.23 2.10
CA CYS A 306 15.13 -1.61 2.54
C CYS A 306 15.16 -1.65 4.08
N ILE A 307 15.01 -2.84 4.65
CA ILE A 307 15.12 -3.07 6.10
C ILE A 307 16.38 -3.86 6.42
N TYR A 308 17.11 -3.41 7.44
CA TYR A 308 18.08 -4.21 8.17
C TYR A 308 17.36 -4.94 9.31
N THR A 309 17.17 -6.25 9.16
CA THR A 309 16.56 -7.13 10.17
C THR A 309 17.37 -8.41 10.29
N GLY A 310 17.09 -9.27 11.26
CA GLY A 310 17.79 -10.54 11.43
C GLY A 310 17.51 -11.19 12.78
N LYS A 311 18.40 -12.10 13.19
CA LYS A 311 18.32 -12.75 14.50
C LYS A 311 18.44 -11.70 15.60
N VAL A 312 17.42 -11.59 16.44
CA VAL A 312 17.41 -10.63 17.56
C VAL A 312 18.22 -11.19 18.73
N LEU A 313 19.16 -10.40 19.22
CA LEU A 313 20.08 -10.77 20.29
C LEU A 313 20.03 -9.76 21.43
N ARG A 314 20.14 -10.26 22.66
CA ARG A 314 20.39 -9.42 23.84
C ARG A 314 21.88 -9.13 23.97
N THR A 315 22.26 -8.18 24.81
CA THR A 315 23.67 -7.76 24.96
C THR A 315 24.60 -8.94 25.26
N ILE A 316 24.19 -9.87 26.12
CA ILE A 316 25.03 -11.02 26.49
C ILE A 316 25.28 -11.97 25.31
N ASP A 317 24.27 -12.18 24.48
CA ASP A 317 24.34 -13.06 23.33
C ASP A 317 25.13 -12.39 22.19
N ALA A 318 24.92 -11.09 21.99
CA ALA A 318 25.63 -10.27 21.02
C ALA A 318 27.15 -10.17 21.33
N ILE A 319 27.54 -10.19 22.61
CA ILE A 319 28.95 -10.20 23.01
C ILE A 319 29.62 -11.53 22.68
N ARG A 320 28.88 -12.65 22.81
CA ARG A 320 29.38 -14.02 22.62
C ARG A 320 29.53 -14.44 21.15
N LEU A 321 28.96 -13.69 20.21
CA LEU A 321 29.15 -13.96 18.78
C LEU A 321 30.64 -13.95 18.40
N GLU A 322 31.05 -14.95 17.62
CA GLU A 322 32.40 -15.03 17.06
C GLU A 322 32.55 -14.06 15.88
N ASP A 323 31.62 -14.09 14.92
CA ASP A 323 31.52 -13.11 13.84
C ASP A 323 30.53 -11.99 14.20
N LYS A 324 31.00 -10.75 14.12
CA LYS A 324 30.21 -9.53 14.39
C LYS A 324 30.10 -8.64 13.15
N SER A 325 30.41 -9.17 11.97
CA SER A 325 30.47 -8.41 10.72
C SER A 325 29.14 -7.77 10.36
N TYR A 326 28.02 -8.45 10.65
CA TYR A 326 26.65 -8.01 10.40
C TYR A 326 25.89 -7.64 11.68
N LEU A 327 26.56 -7.62 12.83
CA LEU A 327 25.91 -7.32 14.10
C LEU A 327 25.61 -5.83 14.22
N MET A 328 24.32 -5.47 14.20
CA MET A 328 23.86 -4.10 14.40
C MET A 328 23.24 -3.92 15.78
N ARG A 329 23.75 -2.94 16.53
CA ARG A 329 23.07 -2.46 17.75
C ARG A 329 21.94 -1.50 17.36
N LEU A 330 20.71 -1.83 17.74
CA LEU A 330 19.54 -0.98 17.53
C LEU A 330 19.34 -0.02 18.72
N GLY A 331 19.45 -0.53 19.95
CA GLY A 331 19.20 0.25 21.17
C GLY A 331 19.80 -0.38 22.43
N PRO A 332 19.33 0.02 23.63
CA PRO A 332 19.67 -0.67 24.88
C PRO A 332 19.16 -2.12 24.82
N GLN A 333 20.04 -3.10 25.06
CA GLN A 333 19.71 -4.53 25.10
C GLN A 333 19.15 -5.16 23.82
N VAL A 334 19.10 -4.44 22.69
CA VAL A 334 18.55 -4.96 21.43
C VAL A 334 19.58 -4.84 20.31
N TYR A 335 19.94 -6.00 19.75
CA TYR A 335 20.81 -6.17 18.61
C TYR A 335 20.12 -7.04 17.56
N VAL A 336 20.49 -6.87 16.29
CA VAL A 336 20.07 -7.73 15.18
C VAL A 336 21.27 -8.18 14.38
N ASP A 337 21.20 -9.42 13.89
CA ASP A 337 22.27 -10.04 13.10
C ASP A 337 21.69 -10.89 11.95
N PRO A 338 21.79 -10.42 10.69
CA PRO A 338 21.46 -11.19 9.49
C PRO A 338 22.64 -11.99 8.92
N CYS A 339 23.64 -12.36 9.71
CA CYS A 339 24.79 -13.12 9.22
C CYS A 339 24.37 -14.34 8.38
N ASP A 340 23.44 -15.15 8.89
CA ASP A 340 22.96 -16.38 8.24
C ASP A 340 21.83 -16.15 7.22
N ASP A 341 21.27 -14.93 7.16
CA ASP A 341 20.12 -14.60 6.31
C ASP A 341 20.55 -13.76 5.11
N THR A 342 20.85 -14.44 4.01
CA THR A 342 21.28 -13.81 2.75
C THR A 342 20.16 -13.07 2.03
N THR A 343 18.90 -13.24 2.44
CA THR A 343 17.74 -12.56 1.85
C THR A 343 17.62 -11.10 2.32
N VAL A 344 18.29 -10.76 3.43
CA VAL A 344 18.36 -9.38 3.94
C VAL A 344 19.33 -8.57 3.10
N LEU A 345 18.83 -7.95 2.03
CA LEU A 345 19.63 -7.16 1.08
C LEU A 345 20.44 -6.04 1.75
N ALA A 346 19.91 -5.44 2.81
CA ALA A 346 20.57 -4.37 3.55
C ALA A 346 21.94 -4.79 4.15
N ARG A 347 22.22 -6.10 4.27
CA ARG A 347 23.53 -6.61 4.72
C ARG A 347 24.68 -6.29 3.77
N TYR A 348 24.39 -5.99 2.49
CA TYR A 348 25.37 -5.65 1.47
C TYR A 348 25.62 -4.13 1.33
N ILE A 349 24.98 -3.29 2.15
CA ILE A 349 25.23 -1.84 2.16
C ILE A 349 26.58 -1.59 2.80
N ASN A 350 27.49 -0.96 2.07
CA ASN A 350 28.85 -0.70 2.56
C ASN A 350 28.99 0.69 3.20
N ASP A 351 30.06 0.87 3.98
CA ASP A 351 30.48 2.18 4.47
C ASP A 351 31.70 2.69 3.69
N PRO A 352 31.54 3.77 2.89
CA PRO A 352 32.61 4.31 2.05
C PRO A 352 33.70 5.02 2.85
N ARG A 353 33.56 5.18 4.17
CA ARG A 353 34.45 5.96 5.05
C ARG A 353 34.62 7.42 4.61
N ASN A 354 33.78 7.89 3.68
CA ASN A 354 33.70 9.25 3.21
C ASN A 354 32.24 9.72 3.31
N ARG A 355 32.00 10.71 4.17
CA ARG A 355 30.65 11.24 4.43
C ARG A 355 29.96 11.81 3.20
N LEU A 356 30.71 12.27 2.20
CA LEU A 356 30.15 12.84 0.97
C LEU A 356 29.54 11.77 0.05
N LEU A 357 29.95 10.51 0.19
CA LEU A 357 29.44 9.39 -0.61
C LEU A 357 28.24 8.70 0.02
N GLN A 358 27.95 8.96 1.30
CA GLN A 358 26.83 8.36 2.01
C GLN A 358 25.50 8.90 1.47
N ASN A 359 24.68 8.01 0.93
CA ASN A 359 23.37 8.34 0.37
C ASN A 359 22.20 7.79 1.19
N VAL A 360 22.45 6.98 2.24
CA VAL A 360 21.42 6.49 3.17
C VAL A 360 21.79 6.61 4.65
N ILE A 361 20.80 6.57 5.54
CA ILE A 361 20.97 6.45 7.00
C ILE A 361 20.26 5.21 7.54
N PHE A 362 20.77 4.69 8.66
CA PHE A 362 20.06 3.70 9.46
C PHE A 362 19.17 4.38 10.49
N ASP A 363 17.85 4.35 10.25
CA ASP A 363 16.85 4.72 11.22
C ASP A 363 16.52 3.50 12.11
N LYS A 364 17.17 3.43 13.26
CA LYS A 364 17.11 2.29 14.17
C LYS A 364 15.86 2.34 15.03
N ARG A 365 15.07 1.26 15.01
CA ARG A 365 13.85 1.10 15.81
C ARG A 365 14.02 -0.09 16.77
N PRO A 366 14.54 0.12 17.99
CA PRO A 366 14.74 -0.96 18.98
C PRO A 366 13.44 -1.69 19.31
N ASP A 367 12.33 -0.96 19.41
CA ASP A 367 11.00 -1.49 19.73
C ASP A 367 10.47 -2.40 18.60
N GLU A 368 10.87 -2.12 17.36
CA GLU A 368 10.49 -2.89 16.16
C GLU A 368 11.54 -3.94 15.79
N GLN A 369 12.68 -3.96 16.50
CA GLN A 369 13.78 -4.90 16.29
C GLN A 369 14.30 -4.89 14.85
N CYS A 370 14.35 -3.72 14.22
CA CYS A 370 14.92 -3.52 12.90
C CYS A 370 15.57 -2.13 12.76
N ALA A 371 16.28 -1.89 11.65
CA ALA A 371 16.64 -0.55 11.20
C ALA A 371 16.14 -0.33 9.77
N TYR A 372 15.49 0.80 9.52
CA TYR A 372 15.07 1.21 8.20
C TYR A 372 16.22 1.96 7.51
N ILE A 373 16.42 1.69 6.22
CA ILE A 373 17.47 2.35 5.44
C ILE A 373 16.80 3.50 4.70
N ILE A 374 17.08 4.74 5.10
CA ILE A 374 16.39 5.93 4.57
C ILE A 374 17.32 6.71 3.65
N ALA A 375 16.86 7.05 2.45
CA ALA A 375 17.59 7.88 1.49
C ALA A 375 17.81 9.29 2.03
N LYS A 376 19.06 9.75 2.08
CA LYS A 376 19.45 11.11 2.53
C LYS A 376 19.28 12.16 1.44
N ARG A 377 19.27 11.71 0.19
CA ARG A 377 19.15 12.49 -1.04
C ARG A 377 18.52 11.60 -2.11
N ASP A 378 18.15 12.19 -3.22
CA ASP A 378 17.80 11.41 -4.41
C ASP A 378 19.01 10.56 -4.84
N ILE A 379 18.77 9.28 -5.10
CA ILE A 379 19.75 8.27 -5.53
C ILE A 379 19.39 7.90 -6.95
N ALA A 380 20.30 8.05 -7.91
CA ALA A 380 20.04 7.69 -9.30
C ALA A 380 20.06 6.16 -9.52
N ALA A 381 19.37 5.71 -10.57
CA ALA A 381 19.48 4.33 -11.04
C ALA A 381 20.95 3.95 -11.31
N GLY A 382 21.36 2.79 -10.83
CA GLY A 382 22.72 2.27 -10.94
C GLY A 382 23.71 2.73 -9.87
N GLU A 383 23.31 3.64 -8.96
CA GLU A 383 24.17 4.01 -7.81
C GLU A 383 24.26 2.89 -6.76
N GLU A 384 25.44 2.77 -6.12
CA GLU A 384 25.62 1.93 -4.94
C GLU A 384 25.09 2.64 -3.69
N ILE A 385 24.47 1.88 -2.79
CA ILE A 385 23.91 2.35 -1.55
C ILE A 385 24.98 2.30 -0.46
N PHE A 386 25.21 3.44 0.18
CA PHE A 386 26.26 3.68 1.16
C PHE A 386 25.72 4.29 2.45
N ALA A 387 26.08 3.67 3.58
CA ALA A 387 25.69 4.11 4.92
C ALA A 387 26.90 4.36 5.83
N ASP A 388 26.70 5.06 6.95
CA ASP A 388 27.71 5.18 8.01
C ASP A 388 27.58 4.02 9.00
N TYR A 389 28.64 3.23 9.20
CA TYR A 389 28.67 2.20 10.25
C TYR A 389 28.97 2.79 11.64
N GLY A 390 29.44 4.03 11.68
CA GLY A 390 29.81 4.74 12.88
C GLY A 390 31.24 4.46 13.33
N ARG A 391 31.84 5.47 13.99
CA ARG A 391 33.24 5.46 14.42
C ARG A 391 33.66 4.22 15.22
N TRP A 392 32.77 3.72 16.08
CA TRP A 392 33.06 2.57 16.94
C TRP A 392 33.23 1.25 16.18
N TYR A 393 32.57 1.09 15.04
CA TYR A 393 32.74 -0.08 14.18
C TYR A 393 34.18 -0.14 13.65
N TRP A 394 34.66 0.98 13.10
CA TRP A 394 36.01 1.08 12.53
C TRP A 394 37.13 1.08 13.57
N LEU A 395 36.90 1.64 14.76
CA LEU A 395 37.86 1.57 15.86
C LEU A 395 38.15 0.13 16.31
N LYS A 396 37.15 -0.77 16.25
CA LYS A 396 37.34 -2.19 16.58
C LYS A 396 38.10 -2.98 15.51
N LYS A 397 38.05 -2.52 14.24
CA LYS A 397 38.75 -3.14 13.11
C LYS A 397 40.15 -2.56 12.85
N THR A 398 40.47 -1.42 13.45
CA THR A 398 41.82 -0.84 13.36
C THR A 398 42.67 -1.51 14.45
N PRO A 399 43.78 -2.20 14.13
CA PRO A 399 44.67 -2.72 15.16
C PRO A 399 45.16 -1.55 16.00
N THR A 400 44.82 -1.56 17.29
CA THR A 400 45.21 -0.50 18.21
C THR A 400 46.72 -0.59 18.38
N ARG A 401 47.47 0.28 17.69
CA ARG A 401 48.92 0.43 17.91
C ARG A 401 49.11 1.16 19.24
N LEU A 402 49.09 0.40 20.34
CA LEU A 402 49.27 0.89 21.71
C LEU A 402 50.74 1.22 22.04
N ASP A 403 51.65 1.15 21.07
CA ASP A 403 53.10 1.15 21.33
C ASP A 403 53.76 2.55 21.25
N LYS A 404 52.99 3.64 21.15
CA LYS A 404 53.54 5.00 20.97
C LYS A 404 52.89 6.09 21.82
N LEU A 405 52.66 5.83 23.10
CA LEU A 405 52.50 6.91 24.07
C LEU A 405 53.80 7.02 24.89
N PRO A 406 54.48 8.19 24.91
CA PRO A 406 55.68 8.35 25.71
C PRO A 406 55.35 8.18 27.21
N PRO A 407 56.25 7.59 28.01
CA PRO A 407 56.07 7.47 29.44
C PRO A 407 55.93 8.87 30.06
N ARG A 408 55.01 8.98 31.02
CA ARG A 408 54.66 10.21 31.74
C ARG A 408 55.84 10.82 32.49
#